data_AF-A0A2M7M532-F1
#
_entry.id   AF-A0A2M7M532-F1
#
_cell.length_a   1.000
_cell.length_b   1.000
_cell.length_c   1.000
_cell.angle_alpha   90.00
_cell.angle_beta   90.00
_cell.angle_gamma   90.00
#
_symmetry.space_group_name_H-M   'P 1'
#
loop_
_entity.id
_entity.type
_entity.pdbx_description
1 polymer ?
#
loop_
_entity_poly.entity_id
_entity_poly.type
_entity_poly.pdbx_seq_one_letter_code
_entity_poly.pdbx_strand_id
1 'polypeptide(L)'
;MVNIVSLSVFILFFSSNLLFAISKNERTGNFISEERIASSIKYLSSLKSRMPGYPGNALATSYILKIFKEVGLSGIKEEQFPVTVPVDQGASLQIAGQNKKIKLYSLWPNLVRTSTLPEEGIEGNLVYGGSGHLSELKGKDIEGNIILLDFNSGSNWVQLGSLGAKAIIFIEPSFANRNQAERKFLKIPLNLPRFWTEKADAEELIKKLNSHPHLLPPPSRGRIEERGKENSYAIKVKLHAKMEWQKAPATNILGWVEGTDRELKKEIIVLESYYDSISVVPSLAPGAENACGIATLLELARFFGENPPKRTVLFLATSAHFMGRRGIDAFLQSHCRNIEPFQEKVTEPIKIKLFIGLDLSSRNKELAIWHNSEEFYYQRYFAPFGKKFDDYGAEIQKD
;
A
#
# COMPACT_ATOMS: atom_id res chain seq x y z
N MET A 1 22.75 16.89 22.50
CA MET A 1 22.68 16.04 21.30
C MET A 1 21.94 14.77 21.66
N VAL A 2 20.66 14.68 21.31
CA VAL A 2 19.86 13.46 21.47
C VAL A 2 19.84 12.79 20.10
N ASN A 3 20.67 11.76 19.93
CA ASN A 3 20.67 10.93 18.73
C ASN A 3 19.43 10.05 18.76
N ILE A 4 18.36 10.48 18.10
CA ILE A 4 17.19 9.64 17.83
C ILE A 4 17.60 8.68 16.70
N VAL A 5 18.05 7.50 17.09
CA VAL A 5 18.32 6.39 16.17
C VAL A 5 16.98 5.76 15.79
N SER A 6 16.55 5.99 14.56
CA SER A 6 15.42 5.28 13.96
C SER A 6 15.93 3.95 13.39
N LEU A 7 15.63 2.85 14.06
CA LEU A 7 15.86 1.50 13.55
C LEU A 7 14.58 1.05 12.84
N SER A 8 14.64 0.92 11.52
CA SER A 8 13.61 0.22 10.75
C SER A 8 14.10 -1.21 10.57
N VAL A 9 13.55 -2.15 11.33
CA VAL A 9 13.89 -3.57 11.23
C VAL A 9 12.95 -4.23 10.23
N PHE A 10 13.54 -4.81 9.19
CA PHE A 10 12.80 -5.69 8.28
C PHE A 10 12.78 -7.10 8.86
N ILE A 11 11.82 -7.36 9.73
CA ILE A 11 11.29 -8.69 10.08
C ILE A 11 10.83 -9.54 8.88
N LEU A 12 11.20 -10.77 8.59
CA LEU A 12 10.54 -11.57 7.53
C LEU A 12 10.15 -12.93 8.14
N PHE A 13 8.91 -13.39 7.97
CA PHE A 13 8.37 -14.60 8.64
C PHE A 13 7.89 -15.62 7.61
N PHE A 14 8.26 -16.92 7.76
CA PHE A 14 7.33 -18.07 7.92
C PHE A 14 8.04 -19.43 8.11
N SER A 15 7.36 -20.30 8.87
CA SER A 15 7.52 -21.74 9.11
C SER A 15 8.73 -22.24 9.90
N SER A 16 8.39 -22.77 11.09
CA SER A 16 9.09 -23.42 12.19
C SER A 16 10.03 -22.54 13.04
N ASN A 17 9.52 -22.23 14.25
CA ASN A 17 10.23 -21.81 15.45
C ASN A 17 10.80 -20.38 15.47
N LEU A 18 9.95 -19.39 15.79
CA LEU A 18 10.45 -18.12 16.34
C LEU A 18 10.84 -18.31 17.81
N LEU A 19 12.10 -18.63 18.07
CA LEU A 19 12.58 -18.84 19.43
C LEU A 19 14.03 -18.38 19.61
N PHE A 20 14.22 -17.56 20.65
CA PHE A 20 15.45 -17.28 21.40
C PHE A 20 16.38 -16.13 20.97
N ALA A 21 16.14 -14.99 21.62
CA ALA A 21 17.21 -14.25 22.31
C ALA A 21 16.81 -14.06 23.79
N ILE A 22 16.47 -15.17 24.44
CA ILE A 22 16.29 -15.27 25.90
C ILE A 22 17.09 -16.50 26.30
N SER A 23 17.94 -16.37 27.31
CA SER A 23 18.90 -17.40 27.71
C SER A 23 18.27 -18.79 27.77
N LYS A 24 18.98 -19.78 27.21
CA LYS A 24 18.82 -21.22 27.48
C LYS A 24 18.47 -21.44 28.96
N ASN A 25 17.18 -21.56 29.23
CA ASN A 25 16.60 -22.10 30.45
C ASN A 25 15.12 -22.35 30.13
N GLU A 26 14.83 -23.60 29.83
CA GLU A 26 13.57 -24.30 30.14
C GLU A 26 12.34 -23.39 30.34
N ARG A 27 11.59 -23.09 29.26
CA ARG A 27 10.13 -22.78 29.20
C ARG A 27 9.77 -21.88 28.01
N THR A 28 9.83 -22.40 26.81
CA THR A 28 9.25 -21.76 25.63
C THR A 28 8.52 -22.80 24.78
N GLY A 29 7.48 -23.40 25.35
CA GLY A 29 6.52 -24.14 24.53
C GLY A 29 5.73 -23.14 23.68
N ASN A 30 5.64 -23.33 22.36
CA ASN A 30 4.69 -22.72 21.40
C ASN A 30 4.00 -21.39 21.78
N PHE A 31 4.74 -20.37 22.26
CA PHE A 31 4.13 -19.08 22.62
C PHE A 31 3.79 -18.23 21.40
N ILE A 32 4.57 -18.36 20.32
CA ILE A 32 4.38 -17.64 19.06
C ILE A 32 3.68 -18.58 18.07
N SER A 33 2.54 -18.15 17.53
CA SER A 33 1.70 -18.97 16.66
C SER A 33 1.69 -18.44 15.23
N GLU A 34 2.20 -19.27 14.32
CA GLU A 34 2.12 -19.01 12.88
C GLU A 34 0.68 -18.94 12.39
N GLU A 35 -0.21 -19.76 12.96
CA GLU A 35 -1.63 -19.76 12.64
C GLU A 35 -2.30 -18.42 13.00
N ARG A 36 -1.93 -17.83 14.14
CA ARG A 36 -2.42 -16.50 14.53
C ARG A 36 -1.90 -15.41 13.60
N ILE A 37 -0.61 -15.44 13.27
CA ILE A 37 -0.01 -14.50 12.31
C ILE A 37 -0.71 -14.60 10.96
N ALA A 38 -0.86 -15.82 10.42
CA ALA A 38 -1.54 -16.06 9.15
C ALA A 38 -3.02 -15.61 9.21
N SER A 39 -3.70 -15.84 10.33
CA SER A 39 -5.08 -15.40 10.54
C SER A 39 -5.19 -13.87 10.57
N SER A 40 -4.26 -13.17 11.22
CA SER A 40 -4.20 -11.71 11.21
C SER A 40 -3.94 -11.15 9.82
N ILE A 41 -3.00 -11.72 9.06
CA ILE A 41 -2.73 -11.33 7.66
C ILE A 41 -3.99 -11.53 6.79
N LYS A 42 -4.63 -12.70 6.91
CA LYS A 42 -5.85 -13.03 6.17
C LYS A 42 -7.00 -12.08 6.50
N TYR A 43 -7.21 -11.80 7.79
CA TYR A 43 -8.23 -10.85 8.21
C TYR A 43 -7.95 -9.45 7.66
N LEU A 44 -6.75 -8.90 7.90
CA LEU A 44 -6.39 -7.54 7.49
C LEU A 44 -6.46 -7.36 5.96
N SER A 45 -6.01 -8.34 5.19
CA SER A 45 -6.09 -8.29 3.72
C SER A 45 -7.50 -8.46 3.17
N SER A 46 -8.44 -9.00 3.96
CA SER A 46 -9.86 -9.10 3.55
C SER A 46 -10.61 -7.75 3.60
N LEU A 47 -10.02 -6.72 4.21
CA LEU A 47 -10.67 -5.42 4.47
C LEU A 47 -10.75 -4.50 3.23
N LYS A 48 -10.56 -5.04 2.03
CA LYS A 48 -10.52 -4.33 0.73
C LYS A 48 -9.40 -3.29 0.62
N SER A 49 -9.57 -2.10 1.21
CA SER A 49 -8.56 -1.05 1.23
C SER A 49 -8.28 -0.59 2.65
N ARG A 50 -7.05 -0.79 3.12
CA ARG A 50 -6.57 -0.28 4.42
C ARG A 50 -5.89 1.09 4.31
N MET A 51 -5.96 1.75 3.17
CA MET A 51 -5.46 3.11 3.01
C MET A 51 -6.33 4.09 3.83
N PRO A 52 -5.75 5.12 4.49
CA PRO A 52 -6.56 6.15 5.13
C PRO A 52 -7.58 6.76 4.17
N GLY A 53 -8.77 7.09 4.68
CA GLY A 53 -9.91 7.54 3.87
C GLY A 53 -10.80 6.42 3.33
N TYR A 54 -10.40 5.15 3.47
CA TYR A 54 -11.22 3.99 3.12
C TYR A 54 -11.69 3.22 4.36
N PRO A 55 -12.86 2.55 4.32
CA PRO A 55 -13.43 1.87 5.49
C PRO A 55 -12.51 0.81 6.12
N GLY A 56 -11.68 0.13 5.31
CA GLY A 56 -10.79 -0.92 5.81
C GLY A 56 -9.71 -0.42 6.75
N ASN A 57 -9.32 0.87 6.68
CA ASN A 57 -8.36 1.43 7.64
C ASN A 57 -8.98 1.51 9.04
N ALA A 58 -10.21 1.99 9.16
CA ALA A 58 -10.93 2.04 10.43
C ALA A 58 -11.20 0.65 11.02
N LEU A 59 -11.56 -0.33 10.17
CA LEU A 59 -11.72 -1.73 10.59
C LEU A 59 -10.40 -2.33 11.10
N ALA A 60 -9.28 -2.03 10.46
CA ALA A 60 -7.95 -2.43 10.93
C ALA A 60 -7.62 -1.80 12.29
N THR A 61 -7.93 -0.51 12.49
CA THR A 61 -7.79 0.17 13.79
C THR A 61 -8.57 -0.56 14.87
N SER A 62 -9.85 -0.86 14.64
CA SER A 62 -10.71 -1.58 15.60
C SER A 62 -10.19 -2.98 15.92
N TYR A 63 -9.66 -3.69 14.92
CA TYR A 63 -9.07 -5.01 15.10
C TYR A 63 -7.83 -5.00 16.00
N ILE A 64 -6.93 -4.05 15.78
CA ILE A 64 -5.71 -3.89 16.58
C ILE A 64 -6.07 -3.51 18.02
N LEU A 65 -6.98 -2.55 18.21
CA LEU A 65 -7.46 -2.15 19.54
C LEU A 65 -8.08 -3.31 20.30
N LYS A 66 -8.89 -4.13 19.62
CA LYS A 66 -9.48 -5.33 20.21
C LYS A 66 -8.39 -6.26 20.73
N ILE A 67 -7.36 -6.54 19.92
CA ILE A 67 -6.26 -7.42 20.31
C ILE A 67 -5.45 -6.83 21.47
N PHE A 68 -5.08 -5.55 21.41
CA PHE A 68 -4.34 -4.89 22.49
C PHE A 68 -5.09 -4.99 23.83
N LYS A 69 -6.43 -4.83 23.80
CA LYS A 69 -7.29 -5.01 24.98
C LYS A 69 -7.35 -6.46 25.45
N GLU A 70 -7.54 -7.42 24.55
CA GLU A 70 -7.58 -8.86 24.86
C GLU A 70 -6.28 -9.37 25.50
N VAL A 71 -5.15 -8.83 25.06
CA VAL A 71 -3.82 -9.14 25.61
C VAL A 71 -3.61 -8.51 27.00
N GLY A 72 -4.39 -7.50 27.36
CA GLY A 72 -4.23 -6.79 28.63
C GLY A 72 -3.11 -5.75 28.61
N LEU A 73 -2.78 -5.18 27.44
CA LEU A 73 -1.86 -4.03 27.39
C LEU A 73 -2.41 -2.88 28.22
N SER A 74 -1.55 -2.23 29.00
CA SER A 74 -1.92 -1.08 29.82
C SER A 74 -1.88 0.21 29.02
N GLY A 75 -2.62 1.22 29.49
CA GLY A 75 -2.54 2.59 28.98
C GLY A 75 -2.94 2.76 27.51
N ILE A 76 -3.77 1.89 26.93
CA ILE A 76 -4.10 1.93 25.50
C ILE A 76 -4.64 3.31 25.08
N LYS A 77 -4.00 3.93 24.07
CA LYS A 77 -4.36 5.24 23.54
C LYS A 77 -4.54 5.20 22.02
N GLU A 78 -5.47 6.01 21.53
CA GLU A 78 -5.66 6.31 20.11
C GLU A 78 -5.28 7.77 19.86
N GLU A 79 -4.36 7.98 18.92
CA GLU A 79 -3.89 9.30 18.54
C GLU A 79 -4.28 9.57 17.08
N GLN A 80 -5.29 10.42 16.89
CA GLN A 80 -5.78 10.76 15.57
C GLN A 80 -5.05 11.97 14.99
N PHE A 81 -4.75 11.90 13.70
CA PHE A 81 -4.14 12.99 12.93
C PHE A 81 -4.68 12.99 11.50
N PRO A 82 -4.73 14.16 10.84
CA PRO A 82 -5.26 14.25 9.49
C PRO A 82 -4.22 13.91 8.42
N VAL A 83 -4.67 13.29 7.34
CA VAL A 83 -3.90 13.01 6.13
C VAL A 83 -4.70 13.35 4.87
N THR A 84 -4.04 13.88 3.84
CA THR A 84 -4.70 14.20 2.56
C THR A 84 -4.54 13.03 1.60
N VAL A 85 -5.64 12.46 1.13
CA VAL A 85 -5.69 11.22 0.35
C VAL A 85 -6.68 11.32 -0.81
N PRO A 86 -6.45 10.59 -1.92
CA PRO A 86 -7.44 10.47 -2.98
C PRO A 86 -8.51 9.43 -2.63
N VAL A 87 -9.77 9.85 -2.63
CA VAL A 87 -10.94 8.99 -2.34
C VAL A 87 -11.73 8.75 -3.63
N ASP A 88 -11.73 7.49 -4.08
CA ASP A 88 -12.51 7.00 -5.22
C ASP A 88 -13.99 6.90 -4.82
N GLN A 89 -14.83 7.78 -5.38
CA GLN A 89 -16.28 7.80 -5.16
C GLN A 89 -17.03 6.95 -6.19
N GLY A 90 -16.30 6.24 -7.03
CA GLY A 90 -16.82 5.32 -8.03
C GLY A 90 -16.53 5.78 -9.46
N ALA A 91 -16.36 4.79 -10.32
CA ALA A 91 -16.23 4.98 -11.76
C ALA A 91 -17.01 3.88 -12.50
N SER A 92 -17.44 4.18 -13.72
CA SER A 92 -18.15 3.22 -14.57
C SER A 92 -17.95 3.51 -16.05
N LEU A 93 -18.05 2.44 -16.84
CA LEU A 93 -18.17 2.46 -18.29
C LEU A 93 -19.57 1.99 -18.68
N GLN A 94 -20.18 2.67 -19.64
CA GLN A 94 -21.43 2.27 -20.26
C GLN A 94 -21.27 2.23 -21.78
N ILE A 95 -21.68 1.14 -22.43
CA ILE A 95 -21.74 1.06 -23.89
C ILE A 95 -22.98 1.81 -24.37
N ALA A 96 -22.84 2.63 -25.42
CA ALA A 96 -23.97 3.37 -26.00
C ALA A 96 -25.10 2.41 -26.40
N GLY A 97 -26.34 2.76 -26.04
CA GLY A 97 -27.52 1.92 -26.29
C GLY A 97 -27.71 0.74 -25.33
N GLN A 98 -26.83 0.54 -24.35
CA GLN A 98 -26.98 -0.47 -23.30
C GLN A 98 -27.15 0.16 -21.92
N ASN A 99 -27.99 -0.44 -21.08
CA ASN A 99 -28.21 0.02 -19.70
C ASN A 99 -27.19 -0.54 -18.70
N LYS A 100 -26.45 -1.59 -19.08
CA LYS A 100 -25.44 -2.21 -18.20
C LYS A 100 -24.27 -1.25 -17.98
N LYS A 101 -23.97 -0.98 -16.71
CA LYS A 101 -22.75 -0.26 -16.30
C LYS A 101 -21.69 -1.27 -15.87
N ILE A 102 -20.53 -1.19 -16.48
CA ILE A 102 -19.34 -1.94 -16.10
C ILE A 102 -18.61 -1.11 -15.05
N LYS A 103 -18.23 -1.74 -13.93
CA LYS A 103 -17.54 -1.05 -12.85
C LYS A 103 -16.11 -0.75 -13.26
N LEU A 104 -15.69 0.47 -13.00
CA LEU A 104 -14.31 0.90 -13.11
C LEU A 104 -13.81 1.34 -11.73
N TYR A 105 -12.50 1.26 -11.54
CA TYR A 105 -11.83 1.74 -10.34
C TYR A 105 -10.83 2.81 -10.74
N SER A 106 -10.85 3.96 -10.06
CA SER A 106 -9.95 5.05 -10.37
C SER A 106 -8.52 4.68 -9.95
N LEU A 107 -7.54 4.89 -10.84
CA LEU A 107 -6.13 4.80 -10.45
C LEU A 107 -5.72 6.00 -9.59
N TRP A 108 -4.60 5.82 -8.87
CA TRP A 108 -3.90 6.87 -8.14
C TRP A 108 -3.73 8.13 -9.01
N PRO A 109 -3.88 9.35 -8.48
CA PRO A 109 -3.72 10.58 -9.25
C PRO A 109 -2.37 10.71 -9.98
N ASN A 110 -2.37 11.37 -11.14
CA ASN A 110 -1.14 11.85 -11.76
C ASN A 110 -0.66 13.07 -10.98
N LEU A 111 0.30 12.89 -10.07
CA LEU A 111 0.66 13.89 -9.06
C LEU A 111 -0.59 14.38 -8.31
N VAL A 112 -1.12 15.55 -8.66
CA VAL A 112 -2.34 16.13 -8.06
C VAL A 112 -3.61 15.92 -8.91
N ARG A 113 -3.50 15.51 -10.18
CA ARG A 113 -4.64 15.33 -11.10
C ARG A 113 -5.31 13.98 -10.87
N THR A 114 -6.53 14.00 -10.34
CA THR A 114 -7.34 12.80 -10.11
C THR A 114 -7.96 12.28 -11.41
N SER A 115 -8.51 11.06 -11.39
CA SER A 115 -9.27 10.49 -12.52
C SER A 115 -10.71 11.00 -12.61
N THR A 116 -11.04 12.11 -11.94
CA THR A 116 -12.37 12.73 -12.02
C THR A 116 -12.67 13.17 -13.44
N LEU A 117 -13.89 12.86 -13.88
CA LEU A 117 -14.44 13.30 -15.15
C LEU A 117 -15.44 14.44 -14.92
N PRO A 118 -15.79 15.22 -15.97
CA PRO A 118 -16.94 16.11 -15.94
C PRO A 118 -18.22 15.39 -15.50
N GLU A 119 -19.20 16.13 -15.00
CA GLU A 119 -20.45 15.57 -14.47
C GLU A 119 -21.21 14.78 -15.55
N GLU A 120 -21.23 15.31 -16.77
CA GLU A 120 -21.80 14.68 -17.96
C GLU A 120 -21.01 13.45 -18.44
N GLY A 121 -19.83 13.20 -17.87
CA GLY A 121 -18.92 12.12 -18.26
C GLY A 121 -18.11 12.45 -19.52
N ILE A 122 -17.38 11.46 -20.03
CA ILE A 122 -16.70 11.55 -21.32
C ILE A 122 -17.13 10.42 -22.25
N GLU A 123 -17.28 10.74 -23.53
CA GLU A 123 -17.57 9.76 -24.57
C GLU A 123 -16.38 9.59 -25.52
N GLY A 124 -16.27 8.40 -26.12
CA GLY A 124 -15.28 8.08 -27.13
C GLY A 124 -15.49 6.66 -27.66
N ASN A 125 -14.83 6.30 -28.75
CA ASN A 125 -14.81 4.91 -29.18
C ASN A 125 -13.87 4.10 -28.28
N LEU A 126 -14.26 2.87 -27.95
CA LEU A 126 -13.41 1.94 -27.23
C LEU A 126 -12.44 1.27 -28.20
N VAL A 127 -11.15 1.32 -27.88
CA VAL A 127 -10.08 0.74 -28.70
C VAL A 127 -9.23 -0.18 -27.84
N TYR A 128 -9.07 -1.44 -28.25
CA TYR A 128 -8.16 -2.36 -27.56
C TYR A 128 -6.71 -2.08 -27.97
N GLY A 129 -5.87 -1.66 -27.02
CA GLY A 129 -4.49 -1.26 -27.22
C GLY A 129 -3.44 -2.35 -26.97
N GLY A 130 -3.84 -3.55 -26.50
CA GLY A 130 -2.89 -4.62 -26.16
C GLY A 130 -1.91 -4.19 -25.08
N SER A 131 -0.61 -4.39 -25.33
CA SER A 131 0.48 -3.93 -24.47
C SER A 131 0.80 -2.43 -24.63
N GLY A 132 0.17 -1.76 -25.61
CA GLY A 132 0.45 -0.37 -25.96
C GLY A 132 1.73 -0.19 -26.79
N HIS A 133 2.36 -1.28 -27.23
CA HIS A 133 3.52 -1.20 -28.12
C HIS A 133 3.10 -0.70 -29.50
N LEU A 134 3.89 0.20 -30.12
CA LEU A 134 3.52 0.88 -31.37
C LEU A 134 3.11 -0.07 -32.51
N SER A 135 3.72 -1.26 -32.60
CA SER A 135 3.35 -2.24 -33.63
C SER A 135 1.90 -2.73 -33.48
N GLU A 136 1.40 -2.84 -32.25
CA GLU A 136 0.03 -3.28 -31.93
C GLU A 136 -1.00 -2.15 -32.09
N LEU A 137 -0.53 -0.90 -32.24
CA LEU A 137 -1.37 0.27 -32.45
C LEU A 137 -1.56 0.59 -33.94
N LYS A 138 -0.88 -0.13 -34.85
CA LYS A 138 -0.96 0.13 -36.29
C LYS A 138 -2.41 0.05 -36.78
N GLY A 139 -2.89 1.14 -37.37
CA GLY A 139 -4.25 1.27 -37.90
C GLY A 139 -5.31 1.62 -36.85
N LYS A 140 -4.98 1.67 -35.55
CA LYS A 140 -5.94 2.03 -34.51
C LYS A 140 -6.02 3.53 -34.34
N ASP A 141 -7.25 4.05 -34.21
CA ASP A 141 -7.50 5.47 -34.00
C ASP A 141 -7.45 5.81 -32.51
N ILE A 142 -6.34 6.41 -32.07
CA ILE A 142 -6.08 6.67 -30.64
C ILE A 142 -6.61 8.05 -30.22
N GLU A 143 -6.51 9.04 -31.09
CA GLU A 143 -6.82 10.43 -30.80
C GLU A 143 -8.32 10.60 -30.46
N GLY A 144 -8.62 11.19 -29.30
CA GLY A 144 -9.99 11.42 -28.84
C GLY A 144 -10.73 10.18 -28.35
N ASN A 145 -10.10 9.00 -28.36
CA ASN A 145 -10.74 7.72 -28.03
C ASN A 145 -10.30 7.16 -26.66
N ILE A 146 -11.02 6.14 -26.20
CA ILE A 146 -10.82 5.51 -24.89
C ILE A 146 -10.10 4.18 -25.10
N ILE A 147 -8.94 4.02 -24.47
CA ILE A 147 -8.06 2.88 -24.74
C ILE A 147 -8.17 1.84 -23.63
N LEU A 148 -8.59 0.63 -24.00
CA LEU A 148 -8.54 -0.56 -23.14
C LEU A 148 -7.15 -1.20 -23.30
N LEU A 149 -6.37 -1.27 -22.21
CA LEU A 149 -4.95 -1.56 -22.24
C LEU A 149 -4.59 -2.63 -21.22
N ASP A 150 -3.69 -3.55 -21.55
CA ASP A 150 -3.20 -4.53 -20.59
C ASP A 150 -2.47 -3.82 -19.44
N PHE A 151 -2.72 -4.20 -18.17
CA PHE A 151 -2.06 -3.54 -17.03
C PHE A 151 -0.53 -3.68 -17.07
N ASN A 152 -0.03 -4.82 -17.55
CA ASN A 152 1.39 -5.12 -17.70
C ASN A 152 2.02 -4.49 -18.96
N SER A 153 1.63 -3.25 -19.28
CA SER A 153 2.08 -2.43 -20.42
C SER A 153 3.25 -1.49 -20.08
N GLY A 154 3.86 -1.64 -18.91
CA GLY A 154 4.91 -0.75 -18.44
C GLY A 154 4.45 0.71 -18.40
N SER A 155 5.14 1.57 -19.14
CA SER A 155 4.86 3.01 -19.25
C SER A 155 4.26 3.41 -20.60
N ASN A 156 3.89 2.45 -21.46
CA ASN A 156 3.40 2.71 -22.83
C ASN A 156 2.10 3.55 -22.84
N TRP A 157 1.31 3.49 -21.76
CA TRP A 157 0.14 4.32 -21.56
C TRP A 157 0.43 5.83 -21.63
N VAL A 158 1.65 6.27 -21.29
CA VAL A 158 2.06 7.67 -21.41
C VAL A 158 2.16 8.08 -22.88
N GLN A 159 2.70 7.20 -23.73
CA GLN A 159 2.78 7.43 -25.17
C GLN A 159 1.38 7.50 -25.79
N LEU A 160 0.44 6.65 -25.35
CA LEU A 160 -0.96 6.75 -25.77
C LEU A 160 -1.58 8.11 -25.41
N GLY A 161 -1.23 8.67 -24.25
CA GLY A 161 -1.57 10.04 -23.89
C GLY A 161 -1.02 11.07 -24.89
N SER A 162 0.24 10.93 -25.31
CA SER A 162 0.85 11.79 -26.34
C SER A 162 0.21 11.64 -27.73
N LEU A 163 -0.39 10.48 -28.02
CA LEU A 163 -1.18 10.23 -29.23
C LEU A 163 -2.64 10.72 -29.13
N GLY A 164 -3.00 11.41 -28.03
CA GLY A 164 -4.32 12.01 -27.87
C GLY A 164 -5.38 11.09 -27.26
N ALA A 165 -5.00 9.97 -26.63
CA ALA A 165 -5.95 9.14 -25.89
C ALA A 165 -6.71 9.96 -24.84
N LYS A 166 -8.03 9.82 -24.80
CA LYS A 166 -8.91 10.58 -23.90
C LYS A 166 -8.94 10.01 -22.48
N ALA A 167 -8.82 8.68 -22.37
CA ALA A 167 -8.70 7.96 -21.11
C ALA A 167 -8.08 6.58 -21.34
N ILE A 168 -7.49 6.01 -20.28
CA ILE A 168 -6.94 4.66 -20.28
C ILE A 168 -7.71 3.79 -19.30
N ILE A 169 -8.12 2.59 -19.72
CA ILE A 169 -8.72 1.57 -18.88
C ILE A 169 -7.77 0.38 -18.86
N PHE A 170 -7.12 0.14 -17.73
CA PHE A 170 -6.24 -1.00 -17.53
C PHE A 170 -7.03 -2.26 -17.22
N ILE A 171 -6.66 -3.35 -17.88
CA ILE A 171 -7.24 -4.68 -17.66
C ILE A 171 -6.49 -5.38 -16.54
N GLU A 172 -7.20 -5.94 -15.57
CA GLU A 172 -6.67 -6.86 -14.57
C GLU A 172 -5.69 -7.89 -15.18
N PRO A 173 -4.43 -7.92 -14.71
CA PRO A 173 -3.47 -8.87 -15.24
C PRO A 173 -3.71 -10.26 -14.63
N SER A 174 -3.34 -11.32 -15.36
CA SER A 174 -3.28 -12.68 -14.79
C SER A 174 -2.27 -12.80 -13.65
N PHE A 175 -1.24 -11.94 -13.66
CA PHE A 175 -0.25 -11.83 -12.60
C PHE A 175 0.12 -10.36 -12.39
N ALA A 176 -0.05 -9.87 -11.17
CA ALA A 176 0.34 -8.53 -10.77
C ALA A 176 1.81 -8.50 -10.32
N ASN A 177 2.61 -7.62 -10.93
CA ASN A 177 3.99 -7.37 -10.54
C ASN A 177 4.14 -5.93 -10.02
N ARG A 178 4.85 -5.76 -8.90
CA ARG A 178 5.20 -4.45 -8.32
C ARG A 178 5.81 -3.50 -9.35
N ASN A 179 6.75 -3.96 -10.19
CA ASN A 179 7.38 -3.11 -11.21
C ASN A 179 6.36 -2.53 -12.20
N GLN A 180 5.35 -3.33 -12.57
CA GLN A 180 4.30 -2.90 -13.50
C GLN A 180 3.35 -1.88 -12.86
N ALA A 181 3.04 -2.05 -11.57
CA ALA A 181 2.23 -1.11 -10.80
C ALA A 181 2.96 0.21 -10.54
N GLU A 182 4.25 0.18 -10.19
CA GLU A 182 5.06 1.38 -9.96
C GLU A 182 5.14 2.28 -11.20
N ARG A 183 5.17 1.69 -12.40
CA ARG A 183 5.15 2.40 -13.70
C ARG A 183 3.84 3.13 -14.00
N LYS A 184 2.84 3.03 -13.13
CA LYS A 184 1.58 3.77 -13.22
C LYS A 184 1.56 4.98 -12.28
N PHE A 185 2.59 5.21 -11.47
CA PHE A 185 2.74 6.46 -10.73
C PHE A 185 3.45 7.50 -11.60
N LEU A 186 2.93 8.73 -11.62
CA LEU A 186 3.59 9.88 -12.25
C LEU A 186 3.85 10.98 -11.22
N LYS A 187 4.99 11.63 -11.39
CA LYS A 187 5.37 12.84 -10.63
C LYS A 187 5.00 14.14 -11.37
N ILE A 188 4.18 14.04 -12.42
CA ILE A 188 3.70 15.18 -13.22
C ILE A 188 2.17 15.21 -13.22
N PRO A 189 1.53 16.40 -13.27
CA PRO A 189 0.08 16.53 -13.27
C PRO A 189 -0.53 16.30 -14.65
N LEU A 190 -0.27 15.13 -15.25
CA LEU A 190 -0.81 14.76 -16.56
C LEU A 190 -2.34 14.61 -16.49
N ASN A 191 -3.05 15.38 -17.30
CA ASN A 191 -4.51 15.31 -17.41
C ASN A 191 -4.95 14.16 -18.33
N LEU A 192 -4.70 12.94 -17.89
CA LEU A 192 -5.12 11.71 -18.56
C LEU A 192 -5.80 10.82 -17.51
N PRO A 193 -7.15 10.77 -17.47
CA PRO A 193 -7.89 9.91 -16.56
C PRO A 193 -7.57 8.44 -16.79
N ARG A 194 -7.40 7.70 -15.68
CA ARG A 194 -6.99 6.29 -15.72
C ARG A 194 -7.86 5.46 -14.80
N PHE A 195 -8.27 4.33 -15.32
CA PHE A 195 -9.16 3.39 -14.67
C PHE A 195 -8.61 1.98 -14.72
N TRP A 196 -9.12 1.12 -13.86
CA TRP A 196 -8.86 -0.32 -13.84
C TRP A 196 -10.20 -1.06 -13.91
N THR A 197 -10.22 -2.20 -14.59
CA THR A 197 -11.41 -3.06 -14.70
C THR A 197 -11.02 -4.53 -14.52
N GLU A 198 -11.96 -5.33 -14.04
CA GLU A 198 -11.77 -6.76 -13.80
C GLU A 198 -11.60 -7.50 -15.13
N LYS A 199 -10.86 -8.61 -15.09
CA LYS A 199 -10.51 -9.37 -16.29
C LYS A 199 -11.75 -9.87 -17.02
N ALA A 200 -12.75 -10.33 -16.29
CA ALA A 200 -14.00 -10.84 -16.86
C ALA A 200 -14.77 -9.78 -17.65
N ASP A 201 -14.86 -8.56 -17.11
CA ASP A 201 -15.50 -7.42 -17.78
C ASP A 201 -14.72 -7.00 -19.03
N ALA A 202 -13.39 -6.96 -18.95
CA ALA A 202 -12.53 -6.67 -20.10
C ALA A 202 -12.66 -7.72 -21.20
N GLU A 203 -12.73 -9.01 -20.86
CA GLU A 203 -12.92 -10.10 -21.82
C GLU A 203 -14.27 -9.98 -22.55
N GLU A 204 -15.34 -9.54 -21.86
CA GLU A 204 -16.62 -9.24 -22.50
C GLU A 204 -16.49 -8.10 -23.52
N LEU A 205 -15.80 -7.01 -23.15
CA LEU A 205 -15.55 -5.88 -24.03
C LEU A 205 -14.73 -6.26 -25.26
N ILE A 206 -13.65 -7.04 -25.07
CA ILE A 206 -12.80 -7.51 -26.17
C ILE A 206 -13.57 -8.44 -27.10
N LYS A 207 -14.42 -9.34 -26.58
CA LYS A 207 -15.28 -10.20 -27.41
C LYS A 207 -16.21 -9.36 -28.29
N LYS A 208 -16.83 -8.31 -27.74
CA LYS A 208 -17.69 -7.40 -28.52
C LYS A 208 -16.89 -6.62 -29.58
N LEU A 209 -15.66 -6.19 -29.27
CA LEU A 209 -14.78 -5.54 -30.25
C LEU A 209 -14.43 -6.50 -31.40
N ASN A 210 -14.11 -7.76 -31.08
CA ASN A 210 -13.74 -8.77 -32.08
C ASN A 210 -14.94 -9.25 -32.92
N SER A 211 -16.16 -9.21 -32.39
CA SER A 211 -17.38 -9.50 -33.17
C SER A 211 -17.72 -8.39 -34.17
N HIS A 212 -17.04 -7.25 -34.10
CA HIS A 212 -17.13 -6.14 -35.04
C HIS A 212 -15.74 -5.85 -35.63
N PRO A 213 -15.11 -6.81 -36.33
CA PRO A 213 -13.72 -6.69 -36.73
C PRO A 213 -13.53 -5.47 -37.65
N HIS A 214 -12.55 -4.63 -37.31
CA HIS A 214 -12.07 -3.54 -38.15
C HIS A 214 -11.66 -4.06 -39.54
N LEU A 215 -12.52 -3.89 -40.54
CA LEU A 215 -12.08 -3.81 -41.93
C LEU A 215 -11.56 -2.38 -42.15
N LEU A 216 -10.30 -2.13 -41.81
CA LEU A 216 -9.60 -0.99 -42.42
C LEU A 216 -9.12 -1.45 -43.80
N PRO A 217 -9.42 -0.73 -44.89
CA PRO A 217 -8.69 -0.94 -46.13
C PRO A 217 -7.20 -0.61 -45.89
N PRO A 218 -6.27 -1.24 -46.63
CA PRO A 218 -4.85 -0.89 -46.53
C PRO A 218 -4.66 0.62 -46.82
N PRO A 219 -3.65 1.27 -46.22
CA PRO A 219 -3.39 2.67 -46.50
C PRO A 219 -2.96 2.83 -47.95
N SER A 220 -3.89 3.25 -48.81
CA SER A 220 -3.57 3.76 -50.13
C SER A 220 -2.71 5.00 -49.94
N ARG A 221 -1.44 4.94 -50.38
CA ARG A 221 -0.59 6.13 -50.51
C ARG A 221 -1.33 7.16 -51.37
N GLY A 222 -1.81 8.23 -50.73
CA GLY A 222 -2.38 9.38 -51.41
C GLY A 222 -3.91 9.43 -51.36
N ARG A 223 -4.45 10.01 -50.29
CA ARG A 223 -5.44 11.11 -50.33
C ARG A 223 -5.91 11.41 -48.90
N ILE A 224 -5.54 12.60 -48.45
CA ILE A 224 -6.19 13.31 -47.36
C ILE A 224 -7.40 13.94 -48.03
N GLU A 225 -8.57 13.32 -47.97
CA GLU A 225 -9.88 13.92 -48.24
C GLU A 225 -10.94 12.81 -48.09
N GLU A 226 -12.00 13.08 -47.33
CA GLU A 226 -13.06 12.16 -46.85
C GLU A 226 -12.77 11.33 -45.57
N ARG A 227 -12.35 12.00 -44.48
CA ARG A 227 -12.63 11.54 -43.09
C ARG A 227 -14.09 11.87 -42.70
N GLY A 228 -15.07 11.43 -43.50
CA GLY A 228 -16.47 11.88 -43.39
C GLY A 228 -17.55 10.80 -43.46
N LYS A 229 -17.20 9.51 -43.44
CA LYS A 229 -18.19 8.42 -43.41
C LYS A 229 -18.03 7.61 -42.13
N GLU A 230 -19.13 7.51 -41.41
CA GLU A 230 -19.30 6.83 -40.14
C GLU A 230 -18.48 5.53 -40.06
N ASN A 231 -17.54 5.46 -39.11
CA ASN A 231 -17.02 4.20 -38.60
C ASN A 231 -18.16 3.50 -37.84
N SER A 232 -19.11 2.92 -38.59
CA SER A 232 -20.37 2.33 -38.13
C SER A 232 -20.22 1.08 -37.24
N TYR A 233 -18.99 0.72 -36.89
CA TYR A 233 -18.66 -0.48 -36.10
C TYR A 233 -17.81 -0.19 -34.86
N ALA A 234 -17.57 1.08 -34.52
CA ALA A 234 -16.87 1.45 -33.31
C ALA A 234 -17.79 1.35 -32.07
N ILE A 235 -17.38 0.63 -31.03
CA ILE A 235 -18.13 0.57 -29.78
C ILE A 235 -17.97 1.91 -29.06
N LYS A 236 -18.95 2.80 -29.20
CA LYS A 236 -19.00 4.05 -28.45
C LYS A 236 -19.31 3.74 -26.98
N VAL A 237 -18.49 4.29 -26.09
CA VAL A 237 -18.67 4.16 -24.64
C VAL A 237 -18.70 5.52 -23.98
N LYS A 238 -19.37 5.57 -22.83
CA LYS A 238 -19.46 6.71 -21.93
C LYS A 238 -18.87 6.35 -20.58
N LEU A 239 -17.96 7.18 -20.08
CA LEU A 239 -17.35 7.02 -18.77
C LEU A 239 -17.88 8.07 -17.80
N HIS A 240 -18.14 7.65 -16.56
CA HIS A 240 -18.36 8.54 -15.43
C HIS A 240 -17.42 8.15 -14.30
N ALA A 241 -16.78 9.12 -13.66
CA ALA A 241 -15.90 8.86 -12.53
C ALA A 241 -15.75 10.09 -11.65
N LYS A 242 -15.66 9.86 -10.33
CA LYS A 242 -15.41 10.92 -9.36
C LYS A 242 -14.38 10.46 -8.33
N MET A 243 -13.29 11.22 -8.22
CA MET A 243 -12.23 11.02 -7.23
C MET A 243 -11.79 12.37 -6.66
N GLU A 244 -11.90 12.53 -5.34
CA GLU A 244 -11.59 13.79 -4.66
C GLU A 244 -10.38 13.64 -3.75
N TRP A 245 -9.60 14.70 -3.64
CA TRP A 245 -8.65 14.83 -2.53
C TRP A 245 -9.42 15.21 -1.27
N GLN A 246 -9.31 14.38 -0.24
CA GLN A 246 -10.00 14.58 1.02
C GLN A 246 -9.01 14.54 2.18
N LYS A 247 -9.30 15.31 3.23
CA LYS A 247 -8.61 15.24 4.51
C LYS A 247 -9.28 14.13 5.33
N ALA A 248 -8.65 12.96 5.36
CA ALA A 248 -9.12 11.80 6.11
C ALA A 248 -8.42 11.71 7.47
N PRO A 249 -9.11 11.21 8.52
CA PRO A 249 -8.45 10.84 9.77
C PRO A 249 -7.61 9.57 9.57
N ALA A 250 -6.45 9.52 10.22
CA ALA A 250 -5.65 8.34 10.44
C ALA A 250 -5.32 8.25 11.94
N THR A 251 -5.10 7.04 12.44
CA THR A 251 -4.95 6.78 13.89
C THR A 251 -3.65 6.04 14.15
N ASN A 252 -2.88 6.47 15.14
CA ASN A 252 -1.89 5.63 15.78
C ASN A 252 -2.50 4.99 17.02
N ILE A 253 -2.16 3.73 17.29
CA ILE A 253 -2.60 3.01 18.48
C ILE A 253 -1.37 2.68 19.31
N LEU A 254 -1.41 3.09 20.57
CA LEU A 254 -0.34 2.85 21.54
C LEU A 254 -0.85 1.88 22.61
N GLY A 255 0.01 0.99 23.08
CA GLY A 255 -0.25 0.08 24.19
C GLY A 255 1.04 -0.31 24.91
N TRP A 256 1.01 -0.45 26.24
CA TRP A 256 2.20 -0.65 27.04
C TRP A 256 2.22 -2.01 27.75
N VAL A 257 3.42 -2.55 27.91
CA VAL A 257 3.74 -3.57 28.92
C VAL A 257 4.72 -2.93 29.89
N GLU A 258 4.32 -2.76 31.15
CA GLU A 258 5.19 -2.17 32.17
C GLU A 258 6.36 -3.10 32.49
N GLY A 259 7.56 -2.52 32.58
CA GLY A 259 8.75 -3.27 32.95
C GLY A 259 8.70 -3.78 34.40
N THR A 260 9.23 -4.97 34.62
CA THR A 260 9.26 -5.63 35.95
C THR A 260 10.33 -5.07 36.89
N ASP A 261 11.37 -4.43 36.35
CA ASP A 261 12.47 -3.90 37.14
C ASP A 261 12.22 -2.44 37.54
N ARG A 262 12.47 -2.10 38.82
CA ARG A 262 12.14 -0.79 39.41
C ARG A 262 12.83 0.39 38.71
N GLU A 263 14.06 0.19 38.22
CA GLU A 263 14.82 1.25 37.56
C GLU A 263 14.71 1.17 36.04
N LEU A 264 14.83 -0.03 35.47
CA LEU A 264 14.79 -0.21 34.02
C LEU A 264 13.41 0.04 33.41
N LYS A 265 12.31 -0.06 34.18
CA LYS A 265 10.98 0.26 33.66
C LYS A 265 10.80 1.73 33.24
N LYS A 266 11.69 2.63 33.67
CA LYS A 266 11.73 4.04 33.22
C LYS A 266 12.33 4.18 31.82
N GLU A 267 12.95 3.13 31.30
CA GLU A 267 13.50 3.06 29.95
C GLU A 267 12.48 2.41 29.00
N ILE A 268 12.07 3.14 27.96
CA ILE A 268 11.04 2.68 27.03
C ILE A 268 11.68 2.15 25.75
N ILE A 269 11.33 0.91 25.41
CA ILE A 269 11.62 0.31 24.11
C ILE A 269 10.34 0.38 23.28
N VAL A 270 10.42 0.93 22.07
CA VAL A 270 9.27 0.99 21.15
C VAL A 270 9.38 -0.14 20.15
N LEU A 271 8.33 -0.95 20.04
CA LEU A 271 8.10 -1.87 18.93
C LEU A 271 7.00 -1.27 18.06
N GLU A 272 7.31 -0.97 16.81
CA GLU A 272 6.41 -0.29 15.90
C GLU A 272 6.12 -1.14 14.66
N SER A 273 4.91 -1.04 14.13
CA SER A 273 4.60 -1.47 12.77
C SER A 273 3.48 -0.62 12.20
N TYR A 274 3.54 -0.35 10.91
CA TYR A 274 2.41 0.23 10.21
C TYR A 274 1.34 -0.84 9.89
N TYR A 275 0.09 -0.41 9.80
CA TYR A 275 -1.05 -1.28 9.51
C TYR A 275 -1.89 -0.83 8.31
N ASP A 276 -1.59 0.33 7.71
CA ASP A 276 -2.18 0.72 6.43
C ASP A 276 -1.51 -0.02 5.27
N SER A 277 -2.09 0.13 4.08
CA SER A 277 -1.52 -0.41 2.85
C SER A 277 -1.78 0.55 1.69
N ILE A 278 -1.13 0.28 0.56
CA ILE A 278 -1.25 1.09 -0.64
C ILE A 278 -1.47 0.22 -1.87
N SER A 279 -2.12 0.81 -2.87
CA SER A 279 -2.26 0.25 -4.21
C SER A 279 -2.29 1.40 -5.21
N VAL A 280 -1.92 1.09 -6.46
CA VAL A 280 -2.17 1.98 -7.59
C VAL A 280 -3.67 2.20 -7.83
N VAL A 281 -4.53 1.30 -7.33
CA VAL A 281 -5.99 1.48 -7.30
C VAL A 281 -6.38 1.70 -5.84
N PRO A 282 -6.54 2.96 -5.36
CA PRO A 282 -6.72 3.25 -3.94
C PRO A 282 -7.87 2.52 -3.24
N SER A 283 -8.96 2.25 -3.97
CA SER A 283 -10.13 1.51 -3.48
C SER A 283 -9.89 -0.01 -3.35
N LEU A 284 -8.79 -0.52 -3.90
CA LEU A 284 -8.35 -1.92 -3.88
C LEU A 284 -6.91 -2.03 -3.35
N ALA A 285 -6.74 -1.82 -2.04
CA ALA A 285 -5.46 -1.92 -1.34
C ALA A 285 -5.54 -2.92 -0.17
N PRO A 286 -5.58 -4.24 -0.43
CA PRO A 286 -5.69 -5.25 0.63
C PRO A 286 -4.38 -5.39 1.41
N GLY A 287 -3.25 -5.39 0.68
CA GLY A 287 -1.90 -5.35 1.24
C GLY A 287 -1.56 -6.52 2.15
N ALA A 288 -1.61 -7.76 1.66
CA ALA A 288 -1.23 -8.94 2.47
C ALA A 288 0.23 -8.89 2.93
N GLU A 289 1.17 -8.54 2.04
CA GLU A 289 2.59 -8.32 2.42
C GLU A 289 2.71 -7.20 3.46
N ASN A 290 1.99 -6.07 3.27
CA ASN A 290 1.99 -4.97 4.23
C ASN A 290 1.39 -5.35 5.59
N ALA A 291 0.65 -6.45 5.70
CA ALA A 291 0.09 -6.92 6.96
C ALA A 291 1.10 -7.71 7.80
N CYS A 292 2.22 -8.17 7.22
CA CYS A 292 3.16 -9.04 7.92
C CYS A 292 3.79 -8.35 9.14
N GLY A 293 4.12 -7.05 9.02
CA GLY A 293 4.58 -6.18 10.11
C GLY A 293 3.65 -6.21 11.31
N ILE A 294 2.42 -5.76 11.08
CA ILE A 294 1.45 -5.58 12.14
C ILE A 294 0.98 -6.92 12.72
N ALA A 295 0.85 -7.97 11.90
CA ALA A 295 0.53 -9.30 12.38
C ALA A 295 1.61 -9.82 13.37
N THR A 296 2.88 -9.55 13.06
CA THR A 296 3.99 -9.89 13.95
C THR A 296 3.97 -9.03 15.22
N LEU A 297 3.69 -7.73 15.11
CA LEU A 297 3.59 -6.85 16.26
C LEU A 297 2.50 -7.31 17.24
N LEU A 298 1.34 -7.73 16.72
CA LEU A 298 0.22 -8.26 17.51
C LEU A 298 0.59 -9.55 18.24
N GLU A 299 1.39 -10.40 17.61
CA GLU A 299 1.88 -11.64 18.22
C GLU A 299 2.95 -11.38 19.29
N LEU A 300 3.84 -10.41 19.05
CA LEU A 300 4.80 -9.96 20.06
C LEU A 300 4.08 -9.31 21.26
N ALA A 301 3.00 -8.57 21.03
CA ALA A 301 2.18 -8.02 22.10
C ALA A 301 1.64 -9.12 23.01
N ARG A 302 1.11 -10.22 22.43
CA ARG A 302 0.65 -11.39 23.19
C ARG A 302 1.76 -11.97 24.05
N PHE A 303 2.93 -12.21 23.43
CA PHE A 303 4.08 -12.77 24.13
C PHE A 303 4.50 -11.92 25.33
N PHE A 304 4.68 -10.61 25.14
CA PHE A 304 5.13 -9.71 26.22
C PHE A 304 4.05 -9.40 27.25
N GLY A 305 2.76 -9.50 26.89
CA GLY A 305 1.66 -9.41 27.86
C GLY A 305 1.72 -10.52 28.91
N GLU A 306 2.08 -11.74 28.48
CA GLU A 306 2.27 -12.89 29.38
C GLU A 306 3.67 -12.95 29.99
N ASN A 307 4.67 -12.36 29.32
CA ASN A 307 6.08 -12.38 29.71
C ASN A 307 6.65 -10.94 29.81
N PRO A 308 6.23 -10.14 30.80
CA PRO A 308 6.70 -8.76 30.92
C PRO A 308 8.23 -8.68 31.08
N PRO A 309 8.94 -7.88 30.25
CA PRO A 309 10.39 -7.77 30.33
C PRO A 309 10.82 -6.82 31.46
N LYS A 310 12.13 -6.67 31.68
CA LYS A 310 12.65 -5.73 32.70
C LYS A 310 12.38 -4.26 32.37
N ARG A 311 12.45 -3.90 31.08
CA ARG A 311 12.17 -2.55 30.57
C ARG A 311 10.71 -2.44 30.14
N THR A 312 10.18 -1.22 30.12
CA THR A 312 8.84 -0.99 29.58
C THR A 312 8.86 -1.10 28.07
N VAL A 313 7.88 -1.79 27.49
CA VAL A 313 7.71 -1.90 26.04
C VAL A 313 6.46 -1.14 25.62
N LEU A 314 6.61 -0.24 24.66
CA LEU A 314 5.52 0.43 23.96
C LEU A 314 5.30 -0.25 22.61
N PHE A 315 4.12 -0.84 22.43
CA PHE A 315 3.61 -1.31 21.14
C PHE A 315 2.92 -0.16 20.44
N LEU A 316 3.46 0.23 19.28
CA LEU A 316 2.99 1.34 18.47
C LEU A 316 2.52 0.81 17.12
N ALA A 317 1.21 0.81 16.87
CA ALA A 317 0.66 0.51 15.55
C ALA A 317 0.36 1.82 14.81
N THR A 318 1.07 2.10 13.72
CA THR A 318 0.92 3.37 12.99
C THR A 318 0.08 3.24 11.72
N SER A 319 -0.60 4.33 11.37
CA SER A 319 -1.32 4.45 10.09
C SER A 319 -0.62 5.47 9.19
N ALA A 320 -1.04 5.51 7.93
CA ALA A 320 -0.54 6.45 6.93
C ALA A 320 0.98 6.36 6.65
N HIS A 321 1.53 5.15 6.65
CA HIS A 321 2.92 4.89 6.26
C HIS A 321 3.18 5.37 4.82
N PHE A 322 2.29 5.04 3.90
CA PHE A 322 2.45 5.37 2.48
C PHE A 322 2.09 6.83 2.14
N MET A 323 1.64 7.62 3.13
CA MET A 323 1.39 9.05 2.99
C MET A 323 2.56 9.88 3.54
N GLY A 324 3.78 9.45 3.24
CA GLY A 324 5.01 10.10 3.72
C GLY A 324 5.34 9.79 5.18
N ARG A 325 5.00 8.58 5.67
CA ARG A 325 5.23 8.12 7.06
C ARG A 325 4.56 9.02 8.09
N ARG A 326 3.34 9.44 7.80
CA ARG A 326 2.66 10.49 8.56
C ARG A 326 2.31 10.08 9.98
N GLY A 327 2.02 8.80 10.24
CA GLY A 327 1.80 8.28 11.59
C GLY A 327 3.03 8.38 12.48
N ILE A 328 4.19 7.93 12.01
CA ILE A 328 5.44 8.06 12.77
C ILE A 328 5.81 9.54 12.96
N ASP A 329 5.65 10.39 11.94
CA ASP A 329 5.90 11.83 12.09
C ASP A 329 4.98 12.45 13.17
N ALA A 330 3.68 12.13 13.16
CA ALA A 330 2.74 12.59 14.18
C ALA A 330 3.15 12.16 15.59
N PHE A 331 3.50 10.87 15.77
CA PHE A 331 3.97 10.35 17.05
C PHE A 331 5.25 11.07 17.53
N LEU A 332 6.28 11.20 16.68
CA LEU A 332 7.53 11.85 17.07
C LEU A 332 7.33 13.33 17.42
N GLN A 333 6.42 14.03 16.72
CA GLN A 333 6.09 15.43 17.02
C GLN A 333 5.43 15.57 18.40
N SER A 334 4.51 14.68 18.75
CA SER A 334 3.77 14.74 20.03
C SER A 334 4.59 14.29 21.24
N HIS A 335 5.61 13.44 21.03
CA HIS A 335 6.28 12.75 22.14
C HIS A 335 7.80 12.93 22.23
N CYS A 336 8.51 13.26 21.15
CA CYS A 336 9.97 13.07 21.11
C CYS A 336 10.78 14.26 20.56
N ARG A 337 10.19 15.16 19.76
CA ARG A 337 10.93 16.28 19.13
C ARG A 337 11.25 17.41 20.11
N ASN A 338 12.23 17.17 20.97
CA ASN A 338 12.72 18.11 21.97
C ASN A 338 13.78 19.10 21.42
N ILE A 339 13.51 19.70 20.25
CA ILE A 339 14.34 20.74 19.63
C ILE A 339 13.45 21.92 19.22
N GLU A 340 13.93 23.15 19.33
CA GLU A 340 13.20 24.32 18.84
C GLU A 340 13.02 24.27 17.30
N PRO A 341 11.88 24.74 16.74
CA PRO A 341 10.67 25.20 17.42
C PRO A 341 9.66 24.07 17.73
N PHE A 342 10.05 22.80 17.59
CA PHE A 342 9.15 21.65 17.70
C PHE A 342 8.86 21.23 19.16
N GLN A 343 9.70 21.64 20.11
CA GLN A 343 9.53 21.30 21.53
C GLN A 343 8.16 21.73 22.08
N GLU A 344 7.62 22.86 21.63
CA GLU A 344 6.29 23.34 22.03
C GLU A 344 5.14 22.40 21.62
N LYS A 345 5.37 21.51 20.64
CA LYS A 345 4.38 20.54 20.17
C LYS A 345 4.40 19.23 20.97
N VAL A 346 5.42 19.03 21.81
CA VAL A 346 5.53 17.83 22.64
C VAL A 346 4.61 17.99 23.85
N THR A 347 3.48 17.31 23.83
CA THR A 347 2.48 17.37 24.91
C THR A 347 2.65 16.27 25.94
N GLU A 348 3.15 15.10 25.53
CA GLU A 348 3.31 13.93 26.39
C GLU A 348 4.68 13.29 26.14
N PRO A 349 5.78 13.80 26.72
CA PRO A 349 7.13 13.36 26.35
C PRO A 349 7.37 11.87 26.67
N ILE A 350 7.85 11.11 25.69
CA ILE A 350 8.24 9.70 25.83
C ILE A 350 9.76 9.58 25.67
N LYS A 351 10.45 9.11 26.72
CA LYS A 351 11.90 8.90 26.70
C LYS A 351 12.24 7.53 26.11
N ILE A 352 12.34 7.49 24.79
CA ILE A 352 12.69 6.29 24.03
C ILE A 352 14.18 5.97 24.18
N LYS A 353 14.49 4.73 24.53
CA LYS A 353 15.87 4.19 24.55
C LYS A 353 16.23 3.42 23.29
N LEU A 354 15.25 2.77 22.69
CA LEU A 354 15.39 2.04 21.44
C LEU A 354 14.04 2.06 20.72
N PHE A 355 14.07 2.32 19.42
CA PHE A 355 12.90 2.24 18.56
C PHE A 355 13.15 1.15 17.53
N ILE A 356 12.25 0.19 17.40
CA ILE A 356 12.31 -0.93 16.47
C ILE A 356 11.05 -0.89 15.62
N GLY A 357 11.13 -0.43 14.37
CA GLY A 357 10.06 -0.59 13.39
C GLY A 357 10.08 -1.98 12.78
N LEU A 358 8.93 -2.56 12.46
CA LEU A 358 8.75 -3.88 11.88
C LEU A 358 8.18 -3.73 10.47
N ASP A 359 9.03 -3.83 9.44
CA ASP A 359 8.62 -3.80 8.03
C ASP A 359 8.81 -5.17 7.40
N LEU A 360 7.75 -5.99 7.37
CA LEU A 360 7.87 -7.42 7.04
C LEU A 360 7.32 -7.75 5.65
N SER A 361 7.81 -8.83 5.09
CA SER A 361 7.44 -9.47 3.81
C SER A 361 7.52 -10.99 3.96
N SER A 362 6.90 -11.69 3.03
CA SER A 362 6.83 -13.16 3.00
C SER A 362 7.77 -13.79 1.97
N ARG A 363 8.65 -13.00 1.35
CA ARG A 363 9.35 -13.39 0.10
C ARG A 363 10.69 -14.08 0.28
N ASN A 364 11.32 -13.96 1.44
CA ASN A 364 12.58 -14.64 1.74
C ASN A 364 12.66 -14.98 3.23
N LYS A 365 13.74 -15.69 3.60
CA LYS A 365 13.99 -16.20 4.96
C LYS A 365 15.12 -15.46 5.68
N GLU A 366 15.56 -14.32 5.16
CA GLU A 366 16.70 -13.58 5.69
C GLU A 366 16.24 -12.45 6.61
N LEU A 367 16.97 -12.25 7.71
CA LEU A 367 16.74 -11.12 8.61
C LEU A 367 17.75 -10.02 8.29
N ALA A 368 17.26 -8.84 7.92
CA ALA A 368 18.11 -7.68 7.69
C ALA A 368 17.88 -6.63 8.78
N ILE A 369 18.97 -6.20 9.42
CA ILE A 369 18.96 -5.03 10.30
C ILE A 369 19.45 -3.83 9.51
N TRP A 370 18.60 -2.82 9.42
CA TRP A 370 18.92 -1.58 8.76
C TRP A 370 19.00 -0.43 9.76
N HIS A 371 20.09 0.33 9.68
CA HIS A 371 20.33 1.49 10.53
C HIS A 371 20.67 2.71 9.66
N ASN A 372 19.78 3.69 9.64
CA ASN A 372 20.00 4.97 8.97
C ASN A 372 20.67 5.96 9.92
N SER A 373 22.00 5.91 10.01
CA SER A 373 22.78 7.02 10.55
C SER A 373 23.63 7.65 9.45
N GLU A 374 23.56 8.96 9.34
CA GLU A 374 24.42 9.75 8.45
C GLU A 374 25.84 9.87 9.01
N GLU A 375 26.05 9.53 10.28
CA GLU A 375 27.37 9.53 10.90
C GLU A 375 28.13 8.25 10.54
N PHE A 376 29.23 8.43 9.78
CA PHE A 376 30.07 7.36 9.26
C PHE A 376 30.44 6.29 10.30
N TYR A 377 30.78 6.69 11.53
CA TYR A 377 31.17 5.75 12.60
C TYR A 377 30.02 4.90 13.14
N TYR A 378 28.78 5.35 12.99
CA TYR A 378 27.60 4.62 13.45
C TYR A 378 26.94 3.79 12.34
N GLN A 379 27.39 3.90 11.08
CA GLN A 379 26.87 3.07 9.97
C GLN A 379 27.08 1.57 10.21
N ARG A 380 28.15 1.17 10.92
CA ARG A 380 28.44 -0.25 11.24
C ARG A 380 28.07 -0.66 12.67
N TYR A 381 27.45 0.22 13.46
CA TYR A 381 27.16 -0.03 14.86
C TYR A 381 26.36 -1.32 15.08
N PHE A 382 25.44 -1.62 14.17
CA PHE A 382 24.59 -2.82 14.24
C PHE A 382 25.16 -4.05 13.50
N ALA A 383 26.28 -3.96 12.80
CA ALA A 383 26.84 -5.08 12.05
C ALA A 383 27.15 -6.32 12.94
N PRO A 384 27.70 -6.17 14.17
CA PRO A 384 27.88 -7.32 15.07
C PRO A 384 26.56 -7.96 15.53
N PHE A 385 25.48 -7.17 15.61
CA PHE A 385 24.15 -7.70 15.93
C PHE A 385 23.61 -8.50 14.75
N GLY A 386 23.71 -7.97 13.52
CA GLY A 386 23.34 -8.69 12.30
C GLY A 386 23.97 -10.07 12.24
N LYS A 387 25.29 -10.16 12.45
CA LYS A 387 26.00 -11.45 12.50
C LYS A 387 25.45 -12.40 13.57
N LYS A 388 25.16 -11.90 14.77
CA LYS A 388 24.55 -12.73 15.82
C LYS A 388 23.16 -13.22 15.42
N PHE A 389 22.36 -12.40 14.75
CA PHE A 389 21.04 -12.80 14.26
C PHE A 389 21.15 -13.84 13.13
N ASP A 390 22.16 -13.75 12.26
CA ASP A 390 22.46 -14.79 11.28
C ASP A 390 22.86 -16.10 11.95
N ASP A 391 23.73 -16.04 12.96
CA ASP A 391 24.13 -17.20 13.76
C ASP A 391 22.91 -17.85 14.43
N TYR A 392 22.04 -17.04 15.06
CA TYR A 392 20.77 -17.52 15.63
C TYR A 392 19.85 -18.11 14.58
N GLY A 393 19.70 -17.47 13.41
CA GLY A 393 18.89 -17.99 12.32
C GLY A 393 19.38 -19.35 11.82
N ALA A 394 20.70 -19.55 11.73
CA ALA A 394 21.30 -20.81 11.34
C ALA A 394 21.19 -21.91 12.40
N GLU A 395 21.14 -21.55 13.69
CA GLU A 395 20.85 -22.49 14.77
C GLU A 395 19.39 -22.96 14.73
N ILE A 396 18.45 -22.05 14.48
CA ILE A 396 17.01 -22.32 14.46
C ILE A 396 16.59 -23.11 13.21
N GLN A 397 17.22 -22.89 12.05
CA GLN A 397 16.90 -23.60 10.80
C GLN A 397 17.30 -25.07 10.76
N LYS A 398 18.06 -25.57 11.75
CA LYS A 398 18.52 -26.96 11.81
C LYS A 398 17.53 -27.91 12.49
N ASP A 399 16.54 -27.35 13.20
CA ASP A 399 15.42 -28.06 13.82
C ASP A 399 14.15 -27.91 12.97
#